data_AF-A0A166B4C2-F1
#
_entry.id   AF-A0A166B4C2-F1
#
_cell.length_a   1.000
_cell.length_b   1.000
_cell.length_c   1.000
_cell.angle_alpha   90.00
_cell.angle_beta   90.00
_cell.angle_gamma   90.00
#
_symmetry.space_group_name_H-M   'P 1'
#
loop_
_entity.id
_entity.type
_entity.pdbx_description
1 polymer ?
#
loop_
_entity_poly.entity_id
_entity_poly.type
_entity_poly.pdbx_seq_one_letter_code
_entity_poly.pdbx_strand_id
1 'polypeptide(L)'
;MFKSKKSLFMLVLLISIFVLASSTAFAANHTVSNTNTVAEIQSVIDSATLGDTVNFNPGNYANLVLNVNKSITLNGNGANINTNNGTKTVFTASGTEPTTYKDITIKNFVINEADISSGNIISFTGGVDNLVLDQITITGDNLNFGTGINLRGATNVVISNSDISGVRDAIGVGGGSKYTIVGNNFHDTGRNSMSFFQDANTFVVANNTLSNAQFGIFYGGGVKYVDIVNNTITGFNLGLGFVKAVGDTNVVGNTLTNNDIAIEVKAGDEAHGYATLAQNLTIVNNVIQNNTKFGIYLFNLAEGQVGTDIVIDSNDFANNGIGLKDEFNWSSSDWTQAFDSYGLDIVKNYFQAPDENGTVENQTANITISSKVNVTSVTVGQKVVYSITVKNTGNVASDAITVNAGIPSTYGTAVAQYIADNSAYSKGTWTIDSLGAGDTAVLVLEVTTKKAGTAKITTTLSSSNNVSESVTKTLTIKDLKPAKISYTVKNKVKGKQLIRTYTIKNTGEKVGTASINLKIPNGYKYVKTVVGKYASYKYTAAKKSVALKVTKLPGAKYTTITVTVQKK
;
A
#
# COMPACT_ATOMS: atom_id res chain seq x y z
N MET A 1 17.59 -12.28 -5.49
CA MET A 1 18.95 -12.59 -4.98
C MET A 1 18.81 -12.92 -3.50
N PHE A 2 18.52 -14.18 -3.19
CA PHE A 2 18.16 -14.63 -1.83
C PHE A 2 19.42 -14.95 -1.01
N LYS A 3 19.75 -14.11 -0.04
CA LYS A 3 20.74 -14.41 1.01
C LYS A 3 20.27 -13.86 2.36
N SER A 4 19.83 -14.79 3.22
CA SER A 4 19.98 -14.80 4.70
C SER A 4 18.80 -15.46 5.45
N LYS A 5 18.10 -16.45 4.89
CA LYS A 5 17.29 -17.38 5.70
C LYS A 5 18.17 -18.49 6.29
N LYS A 6 18.89 -18.17 7.37
CA LYS A 6 19.47 -19.15 8.30
C LYS A 6 19.35 -18.58 9.71
N SER A 7 18.25 -18.91 10.41
CA SER A 7 18.17 -19.07 11.87
C SER A 7 16.72 -18.95 12.39
N LEU A 8 15.77 -19.73 11.85
CA LEU A 8 14.45 -19.82 12.45
C LEU A 8 13.89 -21.24 12.32
N PHE A 9 14.61 -22.23 12.85
CA PHE A 9 14.09 -23.58 13.09
C PHE A 9 15.09 -24.34 13.98
N MET A 10 15.04 -24.07 15.30
CA MET A 10 15.46 -24.94 16.41
C MET A 10 15.74 -24.07 17.64
N LEU A 11 14.76 -23.94 18.54
CA LEU A 11 15.03 -23.94 19.98
C LEU A 11 13.73 -24.25 20.74
N VAL A 12 13.30 -25.49 20.70
CA VAL A 12 12.51 -26.07 21.78
C VAL A 12 13.38 -27.19 22.36
N LEU A 13 13.59 -27.12 23.68
CA LEU A 13 14.25 -28.09 24.54
C LEU A 13 15.79 -28.02 24.64
N LEU A 14 16.28 -27.29 25.65
CA LEU A 14 17.40 -27.67 26.52
C LEU A 14 17.53 -26.68 27.69
N ILE A 15 16.80 -26.93 28.78
CA ILE A 15 17.29 -26.51 30.10
C ILE A 15 18.42 -27.47 30.44
N SER A 16 19.64 -27.15 30.01
CA SER A 16 20.84 -27.84 30.49
C SER A 16 21.67 -26.87 31.32
N ILE A 17 21.63 -27.12 32.61
CA ILE A 17 22.50 -26.63 33.67
C ILE A 17 23.96 -26.59 33.16
N PHE A 18 24.52 -25.39 33.04
CA PHE A 18 25.96 -25.19 32.95
C PHE A 18 26.49 -24.95 34.37
N VAL A 19 26.90 -26.01 35.05
CA VAL A 19 27.78 -25.92 36.23
C VAL A 19 29.21 -26.01 35.72
N LEU A 20 29.87 -24.85 35.58
CA LEU A 20 31.32 -24.80 35.57
C LEU A 20 31.78 -24.93 37.03
N ALA A 21 32.39 -26.08 37.32
CA ALA A 21 32.96 -26.41 38.61
C ALA A 21 34.11 -25.46 38.95
N SER A 22 33.87 -24.56 39.89
CA SER A 22 34.91 -24.03 40.79
C SER A 22 34.36 -24.11 42.20
N SER A 23 34.94 -25.01 42.99
CA SER A 23 34.71 -25.30 44.41
C SER A 23 33.78 -24.33 45.16
N THR A 24 32.49 -24.64 45.21
CA THR A 24 31.54 -24.06 46.17
C THR A 24 31.09 -25.17 47.12
N ALA A 25 30.87 -24.84 48.39
CA ALA A 25 30.18 -25.72 49.31
C ALA A 25 28.88 -26.21 48.63
N PHE A 26 28.53 -27.49 48.80
CA PHE A 26 27.27 -28.02 48.27
C PHE A 26 26.12 -27.13 48.75
N ALA A 27 25.26 -26.70 47.83
CA ALA A 27 24.04 -25.96 48.15
C ALA A 27 23.25 -26.74 49.22
N ALA A 28 23.03 -26.10 50.37
CA ALA A 28 22.31 -26.69 51.48
C ALA A 28 20.79 -26.62 51.23
N ASN A 29 20.07 -27.54 51.87
CA ASN A 29 18.61 -27.50 51.93
C ASN A 29 18.17 -27.00 53.29
N HIS A 30 17.36 -25.95 53.29
CA HIS A 30 16.63 -25.44 54.44
C HIS A 30 15.16 -25.82 54.31
N THR A 31 14.45 -25.91 55.43
CA THR A 31 13.03 -26.24 55.44
C THR A 31 12.25 -25.25 56.29
N VAL A 32 11.09 -24.83 55.81
CA VAL A 32 10.11 -24.03 56.54
C VAL A 32 8.74 -24.69 56.48
N SER A 33 7.94 -24.57 57.54
CA SER A 33 6.57 -25.09 57.62
C SER A 33 5.55 -23.97 57.71
N ASN A 34 4.28 -24.30 57.52
CA ASN A 34 3.16 -23.37 57.67
C ASN A 34 2.91 -22.91 59.12
N THR A 35 3.66 -23.43 60.09
CA THR A 35 3.68 -22.93 61.47
C THR A 35 4.71 -21.83 61.69
N ASN A 36 5.67 -21.65 60.77
CA ASN A 36 6.62 -20.55 60.86
C ASN A 36 5.93 -19.21 60.55
N THR A 37 6.29 -18.18 61.30
CA THR A 37 5.89 -16.80 61.02
C THR A 37 6.61 -16.28 59.76
N VAL A 38 6.07 -15.23 59.14
CA VAL A 38 6.72 -14.56 57.99
C VAL A 38 8.15 -14.13 58.33
N ALA A 39 8.38 -13.62 59.54
CA ALA A 39 9.70 -13.18 60.00
C ALA A 39 10.68 -14.35 60.17
N GLU A 40 10.21 -15.51 60.64
CA GLU A 40 11.04 -16.71 60.74
C GLU A 40 11.42 -17.26 59.36
N ILE A 41 10.47 -17.28 58.42
CA ILE A 41 10.74 -17.69 57.03
C ILE A 41 11.73 -16.73 56.38
N GLN A 42 11.54 -15.41 56.55
CA GLN A 42 12.49 -14.41 56.04
C GLN A 42 13.88 -14.58 56.68
N SER A 43 13.98 -14.91 57.97
CA SER A 43 15.26 -15.17 58.64
C SER A 43 15.99 -16.39 58.05
N VAL A 44 15.26 -17.44 57.67
CA VAL A 44 15.84 -18.59 56.95
C VAL A 44 16.37 -18.15 55.59
N ILE A 45 15.62 -17.34 54.84
CA ILE A 45 16.08 -16.76 53.57
C ILE A 45 17.33 -15.89 53.77
N ASP A 46 17.32 -15.02 54.78
CA ASP A 46 18.40 -14.07 55.07
C ASP A 46 19.68 -14.76 55.54
N SER A 47 19.57 -15.92 56.20
CA SER A 47 20.72 -16.72 56.66
C SER A 47 21.21 -17.76 55.63
N ALA A 48 20.40 -18.09 54.62
CA ALA A 48 20.80 -19.01 53.56
C ALA A 48 22.02 -18.50 52.77
N THR A 49 22.90 -19.43 52.41
CA THR A 49 24.10 -19.17 51.59
C THR A 49 23.76 -19.18 50.10
N LEU A 50 24.62 -18.58 49.27
CA LEU A 50 24.36 -18.44 47.83
C LEU A 50 24.26 -19.82 47.17
N GLY A 51 23.14 -20.05 46.46
CA GLY A 51 22.82 -21.32 45.80
C GLY A 51 21.95 -22.27 46.62
N ASP A 52 21.72 -21.99 47.92
CA ASP A 52 20.90 -22.83 48.78
C ASP A 52 19.45 -22.93 48.30
N THR A 53 18.78 -24.01 48.71
CA THR A 53 17.35 -24.22 48.50
C THR A 53 16.58 -24.10 49.81
N VAL A 54 15.57 -23.25 49.85
CA VAL A 54 14.58 -23.19 50.95
C VAL A 54 13.32 -23.92 50.50
N ASN A 55 13.07 -25.07 51.11
CA ASN A 55 11.91 -25.90 50.85
C ASN A 55 10.77 -25.54 51.80
N PHE A 56 9.62 -25.19 51.24
CA PHE A 56 8.39 -25.05 52.00
C PHE A 56 7.74 -26.42 52.09
N ASN A 57 7.27 -26.80 53.27
CA ASN A 57 6.46 -27.98 53.43
C ASN A 57 5.05 -27.72 52.87
N PRO A 58 4.34 -28.75 52.37
CA PRO A 58 2.94 -28.60 52.00
C PRO A 58 2.11 -28.03 53.16
N GLY A 59 1.25 -27.06 52.86
CA GLY A 59 0.42 -26.42 53.89
C GLY A 59 -0.07 -25.04 53.48
N ASN A 60 -0.98 -24.49 54.29
CA ASN A 60 -1.54 -23.15 54.08
C ASN A 60 -0.70 -22.09 54.80
N TYR A 61 -0.09 -21.19 54.04
CA TYR A 61 0.69 -20.06 54.55
C TYR A 61 -0.12 -18.79 54.41
N ALA A 62 -0.38 -18.10 55.52
CA ALA A 62 -1.16 -16.87 55.51
C ALA A 62 -0.26 -15.65 55.27
N ASN A 63 -0.65 -14.80 54.31
CA ASN A 63 -0.14 -13.44 54.18
C ASN A 63 1.39 -13.31 54.03
N LEU A 64 2.04 -14.24 53.33
CA LEU A 64 3.49 -14.17 53.08
C LEU A 64 3.86 -12.89 52.33
N VAL A 65 4.94 -12.26 52.78
CA VAL A 65 5.60 -11.13 52.13
C VAL A 65 7.10 -11.35 52.31
N LEU A 66 7.78 -11.79 51.26
CA LEU A 66 9.15 -12.27 51.29
C LEU A 66 10.02 -11.47 50.33
N ASN A 67 11.14 -10.97 50.83
CA ASN A 67 12.16 -10.31 50.05
C ASN A 67 13.22 -11.33 49.63
N VAL A 68 13.36 -11.54 48.32
CA VAL A 68 14.25 -12.54 47.70
C VAL A 68 15.43 -11.81 47.05
N ASN A 69 16.35 -11.33 47.89
CA ASN A 69 17.42 -10.41 47.50
C ASN A 69 18.81 -11.07 47.38
N LYS A 70 18.86 -12.36 47.03
CA LYS A 70 20.10 -13.14 46.91
C LYS A 70 19.90 -14.36 46.00
N SER A 71 21.01 -14.94 45.54
CA SER A 71 21.01 -16.17 44.73
C SER A 71 20.57 -17.38 45.54
N ILE A 72 19.32 -17.80 45.41
CA ILE A 72 18.74 -18.97 46.10
C ILE A 72 17.61 -19.60 45.28
N THR A 73 17.22 -20.81 45.66
CA THR A 73 15.98 -21.45 45.21
C THR A 73 14.94 -21.46 46.33
N LEU A 74 13.75 -20.94 46.05
CA LEU A 74 12.55 -21.17 46.86
C LEU A 74 11.71 -22.25 46.18
N ASN A 75 11.47 -23.35 46.90
CA ASN A 75 10.70 -24.47 46.39
C ASN A 75 9.45 -24.69 47.25
N GLY A 76 8.28 -24.42 46.69
CA GLY A 76 7.02 -24.44 47.40
C GLY A 76 6.54 -25.84 47.81
N ASN A 77 6.90 -26.89 47.05
CA ASN A 77 6.42 -28.27 47.25
C ASN A 77 4.90 -28.38 47.55
N GLY A 78 4.05 -27.57 46.92
CA GLY A 78 2.61 -27.57 47.21
C GLY A 78 2.20 -26.70 48.40
N ALA A 79 3.06 -25.76 48.82
CA ALA A 79 2.68 -24.65 49.68
C ALA A 79 1.58 -23.83 49.01
N ASN A 80 0.49 -23.64 49.76
CA ASN A 80 -0.66 -22.85 49.36
C ASN A 80 -0.65 -21.53 50.14
N ILE A 81 -0.35 -20.44 49.46
CA ILE A 81 -0.26 -19.10 50.03
C ILE A 81 -1.64 -18.47 49.89
N ASN A 82 -2.31 -18.20 51.01
CA ASN A 82 -3.57 -17.46 51.02
C ASN A 82 -3.29 -16.05 51.55
N THR A 83 -3.58 -15.06 50.74
CA THR A 83 -3.31 -13.65 51.04
C THR A 83 -4.61 -12.86 51.06
N ASN A 84 -4.77 -12.04 52.10
CA ASN A 84 -5.80 -10.99 52.21
C ASN A 84 -5.08 -9.67 52.46
N ASN A 85 -4.04 -9.40 51.67
CA ASN A 85 -3.02 -8.42 52.01
C ASN A 85 -3.18 -7.09 51.27
N GLY A 86 -4.21 -6.94 50.44
CA GLY A 86 -4.43 -5.75 49.64
C GLY A 86 -3.31 -5.54 48.62
N THR A 87 -2.41 -4.58 48.86
CA THR A 87 -1.40 -4.14 47.89
C THR A 87 -0.01 -4.76 48.06
N LYS A 88 0.16 -5.68 49.02
CA LYS A 88 1.49 -6.23 49.36
C LYS A 88 1.85 -7.41 48.45
N THR A 89 3.10 -7.41 47.99
CA THR A 89 3.67 -8.43 47.11
C THR A 89 4.18 -9.64 47.90
N VAL A 90 3.83 -10.86 47.48
CA VAL A 90 4.26 -12.13 48.11
C VAL A 90 5.75 -12.35 47.94
N PHE A 91 6.25 -12.26 46.71
CA PHE A 91 7.68 -12.36 46.42
C PHE A 91 8.16 -11.07 45.78
N THR A 92 9.08 -10.41 46.46
CA THR A 92 9.65 -9.16 45.97
C THR A 92 11.17 -9.20 45.93
N ALA A 93 11.74 -8.52 44.95
CA ALA A 93 13.09 -7.99 45.06
C ALA A 93 13.13 -6.62 44.37
N SER A 94 13.71 -5.64 45.05
CA SER A 94 13.94 -4.32 44.49
C SER A 94 15.38 -3.90 44.75
N GLY A 95 16.11 -3.58 43.68
CA GLY A 95 17.44 -2.96 43.78
C GLY A 95 18.16 -2.93 42.45
N THR A 96 19.10 -2.00 42.31
CA THR A 96 19.77 -1.66 41.03
C THR A 96 21.05 -2.43 40.75
N GLU A 97 21.46 -3.33 41.64
CA GLU A 97 22.75 -4.03 41.61
C GLU A 97 22.59 -5.45 41.04
N PRO A 98 22.83 -5.68 39.74
CA PRO A 98 22.57 -6.98 39.12
C PRO A 98 23.43 -8.11 39.69
N THR A 99 24.52 -7.79 40.39
CA THR A 99 25.40 -8.74 41.06
C THR A 99 24.80 -9.33 42.33
N THR A 100 23.85 -8.62 42.96
CA THR A 100 23.19 -9.03 44.21
C THR A 100 21.88 -9.74 43.92
N TYR A 101 21.08 -9.20 43.00
CA TYR A 101 19.75 -9.71 42.67
C TYR A 101 19.79 -10.65 41.48
N LYS A 102 20.52 -11.76 41.61
CA LYS A 102 20.68 -12.71 40.50
C LYS A 102 20.60 -14.17 40.91
N ASP A 103 20.41 -15.03 39.92
CA ASP A 103 20.41 -16.49 40.09
C ASP A 103 19.33 -16.92 41.10
N ILE A 104 18.10 -16.41 40.90
CA ILE A 104 16.94 -16.65 41.76
C ILE A 104 16.00 -17.64 41.07
N THR A 105 15.60 -18.69 41.78
CA THR A 105 14.55 -19.60 41.33
C THR A 105 13.41 -19.64 42.32
N ILE A 106 12.17 -19.46 41.86
CA ILE A 106 10.96 -19.65 42.67
C ILE A 106 10.07 -20.64 41.92
N LYS A 107 9.69 -21.73 42.58
CA LYS A 107 8.90 -22.77 41.91
C LYS A 107 7.91 -23.50 42.81
N ASN A 108 6.90 -24.11 42.20
CA ASN A 108 5.92 -25.01 42.84
C ASN A 108 5.08 -24.33 43.95
N PHE A 109 4.64 -23.10 43.72
CA PHE A 109 3.79 -22.36 44.67
C PHE A 109 2.38 -22.18 44.10
N VAL A 110 1.38 -22.31 44.97
CA VAL A 110 0.01 -21.86 44.71
C VAL A 110 -0.23 -20.60 45.53
N ILE A 111 -0.73 -19.54 44.90
CA ILE A 111 -1.01 -18.25 45.54
C ILE A 111 -2.46 -17.88 45.24
N ASN A 112 -3.30 -17.83 46.27
CA ASN A 112 -4.66 -17.32 46.19
C ASN A 112 -4.68 -15.94 46.83
N GLU A 113 -4.86 -14.90 46.02
CA GLU A 113 -4.89 -13.51 46.48
C GLU A 113 -6.33 -12.99 46.48
N ALA A 114 -6.81 -12.64 47.67
CA ALA A 114 -8.09 -12.00 47.89
C ALA A 114 -7.91 -10.50 48.20
N ASP A 115 -8.96 -9.72 47.97
CA ASP A 115 -9.04 -8.27 48.16
C ASP A 115 -8.03 -7.49 47.31
N ILE A 116 -7.79 -7.93 46.06
CA ILE A 116 -6.91 -7.23 45.13
C ILE A 116 -7.50 -5.85 44.82
N SER A 117 -6.86 -4.81 45.36
CA SER A 117 -7.28 -3.41 45.20
C SER A 117 -6.28 -2.58 44.40
N SER A 118 -4.99 -2.93 44.44
CA SER A 118 -3.92 -2.45 43.56
C SER A 118 -2.64 -3.26 43.81
N GLY A 119 -1.58 -3.07 43.01
CA GLY A 119 -0.28 -3.70 43.26
C GLY A 119 0.00 -4.96 42.44
N ASN A 120 1.07 -5.67 42.82
CA ASN A 120 1.59 -6.85 42.11
C ASN A 120 1.73 -8.00 43.09
N ILE A 121 1.37 -9.22 42.69
CA ILE A 121 1.46 -10.43 43.53
C ILE A 121 2.92 -10.90 43.62
N ILE A 122 3.60 -10.96 42.49
CA ILE A 122 5.05 -11.16 42.38
C ILE A 122 5.67 -9.94 41.70
N SER A 123 6.75 -9.38 42.26
CA SER A 123 7.38 -8.19 41.70
C SER A 123 8.89 -8.21 41.81
N PHE A 124 9.57 -8.18 40.67
CA PHE A 124 11.02 -8.09 40.59
C PHE A 124 11.40 -6.84 39.79
N THR A 125 12.06 -5.88 40.44
CA THR A 125 12.38 -4.58 39.86
C THR A 125 13.85 -4.23 40.04
N GLY A 126 14.42 -3.49 39.08
CA GLY A 126 15.73 -2.86 39.21
C GLY A 126 16.92 -3.60 38.60
N GLY A 127 16.76 -4.53 37.65
CA GLY A 127 17.93 -5.18 37.03
C GLY A 127 18.27 -6.53 37.63
N VAL A 128 17.26 -7.21 38.17
CA VAL A 128 17.32 -8.63 38.53
C VAL A 128 17.79 -9.44 37.33
N ASP A 129 18.78 -10.32 37.48
CA ASP A 129 19.36 -11.11 36.40
C ASP A 129 19.22 -12.62 36.65
N ASN A 130 18.93 -13.42 35.64
CA ASN A 130 18.79 -14.88 35.77
C ASN A 130 17.71 -15.28 36.82
N LEU A 131 16.47 -14.84 36.59
CA LEU A 131 15.29 -15.18 37.40
C LEU A 131 14.50 -16.32 36.74
N VAL A 132 14.17 -17.34 37.51
CA VAL A 132 13.29 -18.45 37.08
C VAL A 132 12.04 -18.47 37.95
N LEU A 133 10.88 -18.36 37.31
CA LEU A 133 9.56 -18.57 37.91
C LEU A 133 8.93 -19.79 37.21
N ASP A 134 8.83 -20.92 37.90
CA ASP A 134 8.39 -22.19 37.30
C ASP A 134 7.26 -22.83 38.10
N GLN A 135 6.20 -23.31 37.42
CA GLN A 135 5.07 -23.98 38.10
C GLN A 135 4.48 -23.12 39.22
N ILE A 136 4.20 -21.86 38.90
CA ILE A 136 3.52 -20.93 39.80
C ILE A 136 2.05 -20.88 39.41
N THR A 137 1.16 -21.15 40.37
CA THR A 137 -0.28 -20.95 40.21
C THR A 137 -0.68 -19.69 40.95
N ILE A 138 -1.33 -18.74 40.27
CA ILE A 138 -1.89 -17.52 40.87
C ILE A 138 -3.37 -17.46 40.54
N THR A 139 -4.20 -17.34 41.57
CA THR A 139 -5.64 -17.07 41.43
C THR A 139 -5.96 -15.80 42.21
N GLY A 140 -6.31 -14.74 41.48
CA GLY A 140 -6.84 -13.50 42.05
C GLY A 140 -8.37 -13.51 42.14
N ASP A 141 -8.93 -12.45 42.74
CA ASP A 141 -10.37 -12.26 42.87
C ASP A 141 -10.91 -10.99 42.19
N ASN A 142 -10.06 -10.25 41.45
CA ASN A 142 -10.42 -8.96 40.88
C ASN A 142 -9.81 -8.74 39.49
N LEU A 143 -10.68 -8.72 38.48
CA LEU A 143 -10.29 -8.49 37.08
C LEU A 143 -9.93 -7.02 36.79
N ASN A 144 -10.28 -6.08 37.64
CA ASN A 144 -9.99 -4.65 37.39
C ASN A 144 -8.65 -4.19 37.97
N PHE A 145 -8.04 -4.97 38.86
CA PHE A 145 -6.80 -4.62 39.55
C PHE A 145 -5.81 -5.78 39.60
N GLY A 146 -4.57 -5.48 40.01
CA GLY A 146 -3.54 -6.49 40.22
C GLY A 146 -2.76 -6.88 38.97
N THR A 147 -1.47 -7.17 39.17
CA THR A 147 -0.65 -7.88 38.19
C THR A 147 -0.10 -9.13 38.84
N GLY A 148 -0.26 -10.29 38.19
CA GLY A 148 0.26 -11.56 38.71
C GLY A 148 1.77 -11.50 38.87
N ILE A 149 2.49 -11.33 37.76
CA ILE A 149 3.95 -11.18 37.73
C ILE A 149 4.32 -9.83 37.12
N ASN A 150 5.04 -9.02 37.88
CA ASN A 150 5.50 -7.70 37.47
C ASN A 150 7.03 -7.64 37.41
N LEU A 151 7.58 -7.39 36.21
CA LEU A 151 9.01 -7.29 35.98
C LEU A 151 9.38 -5.89 35.49
N ARG A 152 10.38 -5.26 36.12
CA ARG A 152 10.93 -3.96 35.67
C ARG A 152 12.45 -3.99 35.56
N GLY A 153 12.97 -3.85 34.35
CA GLY A 153 14.39 -3.82 34.07
C GLY A 153 15.10 -5.16 34.25
N ALA A 154 14.39 -6.26 34.48
CA ALA A 154 14.98 -7.58 34.70
C ALA A 154 15.66 -8.11 33.42
N THR A 155 16.66 -8.98 33.55
CA THR A 155 17.35 -9.59 32.42
C THR A 155 17.46 -11.10 32.59
N ASN A 156 17.49 -11.86 31.49
CA ASN A 156 17.59 -13.33 31.50
C ASN A 156 16.51 -13.97 32.39
N VAL A 157 15.23 -13.71 32.11
CA VAL A 157 14.12 -14.23 32.91
C VAL A 157 13.46 -15.40 32.21
N VAL A 158 13.14 -16.46 32.95
CA VAL A 158 12.32 -17.59 32.51
C VAL A 158 11.04 -17.66 33.33
N ILE A 159 9.89 -17.66 32.66
CA ILE A 159 8.58 -17.93 33.25
C ILE A 159 8.01 -19.16 32.55
N SER A 160 7.87 -20.25 33.28
CA SER A 160 7.47 -21.53 32.69
C SER A 160 6.40 -22.27 33.47
N ASN A 161 5.59 -23.05 32.74
CA ASN A 161 4.63 -24.01 33.28
C ASN A 161 3.69 -23.42 34.36
N SER A 162 3.42 -22.13 34.30
CA SER A 162 2.68 -21.39 35.32
C SER A 162 1.24 -21.17 34.87
N ASP A 163 0.33 -21.06 35.82
CA ASP A 163 -1.10 -20.87 35.62
C ASP A 163 -1.56 -19.60 36.34
N ILE A 164 -2.13 -18.62 35.62
CA ILE A 164 -2.50 -17.32 36.20
C ILE A 164 -3.89 -16.91 35.74
N SER A 165 -4.77 -16.62 36.70
CA SER A 165 -6.15 -16.18 36.47
C SER A 165 -6.66 -15.22 37.55
N GLY A 166 -7.81 -14.58 37.29
CA GLY A 166 -8.50 -13.77 38.30
C GLY A 166 -7.85 -12.42 38.63
N VAL A 167 -6.89 -11.97 37.80
CA VAL A 167 -6.17 -10.69 37.95
C VAL A 167 -6.42 -9.80 36.73
N ARG A 168 -6.12 -8.49 36.82
CA ARG A 168 -6.19 -7.58 35.66
C ARG A 168 -5.17 -7.94 34.58
N ASP A 169 -3.90 -8.05 34.96
CA ASP A 169 -2.82 -8.40 34.05
C ASP A 169 -2.09 -9.65 34.55
N ALA A 170 -1.98 -10.72 33.75
CA ALA A 170 -1.25 -11.91 34.19
C ALA A 170 0.24 -11.59 34.36
N ILE A 171 0.84 -10.99 33.32
CA ILE A 171 2.24 -10.54 33.34
C ILE A 171 2.40 -9.13 32.78
N GLY A 172 3.18 -8.29 33.46
CA GLY A 172 3.64 -7.00 32.97
C GLY A 172 5.17 -6.87 32.98
N VAL A 173 5.78 -6.70 31.81
CA VAL A 173 7.24 -6.60 31.63
C VAL A 173 7.62 -5.22 31.06
N GLY A 174 8.41 -4.45 31.81
CA GLY A 174 8.86 -3.12 31.40
C GLY A 174 10.38 -2.98 31.46
N GLY A 175 11.03 -2.54 30.38
CA GLY A 175 12.50 -2.47 30.30
C GLY A 175 13.19 -3.84 30.35
N GLY A 176 14.53 -3.84 30.41
CA GLY A 176 15.32 -5.08 30.51
C GLY A 176 15.38 -5.88 29.21
N SER A 177 15.92 -7.11 29.26
CA SER A 177 16.04 -7.95 28.06
C SER A 177 16.08 -9.46 28.31
N LYS A 178 15.84 -10.27 27.27
CA LYS A 178 15.95 -11.74 27.28
C LYS A 178 14.95 -12.39 28.22
N TYR A 179 13.70 -12.37 27.79
CA TYR A 179 12.56 -12.98 28.49
C TYR A 179 12.12 -14.24 27.75
N THR A 180 12.07 -15.38 28.45
CA THR A 180 11.52 -16.64 27.95
C THR A 180 10.23 -16.94 28.70
N ILE A 181 9.10 -16.94 28.02
CA ILE A 181 7.78 -17.20 28.59
C ILE A 181 7.22 -18.43 27.87
N VAL A 182 7.26 -19.60 28.51
CA VAL A 182 7.04 -20.88 27.84
C VAL A 182 6.12 -21.84 28.59
N GLY A 183 5.16 -22.45 27.88
CA GLY A 183 4.34 -23.52 28.45
C GLY A 183 3.36 -23.07 29.53
N ASN A 184 3.01 -21.78 29.58
CA ASN A 184 2.13 -21.23 30.61
C ASN A 184 0.65 -21.24 30.17
N ASN A 185 -0.26 -21.17 31.15
CA ASN A 185 -1.70 -21.02 30.96
C ASN A 185 -2.18 -19.71 31.61
N PHE A 186 -2.46 -18.67 30.82
CA PHE A 186 -2.95 -17.39 31.34
C PHE A 186 -4.37 -17.15 30.86
N HIS A 187 -5.33 -17.26 31.78
CA HIS A 187 -6.74 -17.27 31.42
C HIS A 187 -7.60 -16.45 32.37
N ASP A 188 -8.76 -16.02 31.90
CA ASP A 188 -9.77 -15.32 32.71
C ASP A 188 -9.15 -14.13 33.46
N THR A 189 -8.43 -13.29 32.70
CA THR A 189 -7.83 -12.05 33.20
C THR A 189 -8.63 -10.86 32.71
N GLY A 190 -8.59 -9.73 33.42
CA GLY A 190 -9.46 -8.61 33.06
C GLY A 190 -9.01 -7.79 31.87
N ARG A 191 -7.70 -7.59 31.71
CA ARG A 191 -7.13 -6.69 30.70
C ARG A 191 -6.08 -7.36 29.82
N ASN A 192 -4.94 -7.78 30.35
CA ASN A 192 -3.88 -8.37 29.53
C ASN A 192 -3.49 -9.76 30.04
N SER A 193 -3.37 -10.75 29.15
CA SER A 193 -2.58 -11.94 29.51
C SER A 193 -1.10 -11.56 29.63
N MET A 194 -0.56 -10.84 28.65
CA MET A 194 0.82 -10.35 28.67
C MET A 194 0.91 -8.91 28.17
N SER A 195 1.56 -8.03 28.95
CA SER A 195 1.82 -6.63 28.56
C SER A 195 3.31 -6.32 28.58
N PHE A 196 3.88 -5.91 27.44
CA PHE A 196 5.29 -5.51 27.33
C PHE A 196 5.44 -4.02 26.97
N PHE A 197 6.39 -3.32 27.59
CA PHE A 197 6.56 -1.87 27.44
C PHE A 197 7.96 -1.37 27.85
N GLN A 198 8.18 -0.05 27.80
CA GLN A 198 9.40 0.63 28.28
C GLN A 198 10.69 0.05 27.66
N ASP A 199 10.75 -0.13 26.34
CA ASP A 199 11.95 -0.60 25.63
C ASP A 199 12.43 -2.01 26.02
N ALA A 200 11.59 -2.83 26.67
CA ALA A 200 11.88 -4.23 26.91
C ALA A 200 12.15 -4.94 25.56
N ASN A 201 13.15 -5.82 25.49
CA ASN A 201 13.52 -6.43 24.22
C ASN A 201 14.01 -7.87 24.35
N THR A 202 14.04 -8.58 23.23
CA THR A 202 14.46 -10.00 23.17
C THR A 202 13.52 -10.89 23.99
N PHE A 203 12.43 -11.31 23.36
CA PHE A 203 11.41 -12.18 23.94
C PHE A 203 11.29 -13.48 23.15
N VAL A 204 11.14 -14.59 23.87
CA VAL A 204 10.65 -15.86 23.34
C VAL A 204 9.37 -16.20 24.09
N VAL A 205 8.22 -16.08 23.43
CA VAL A 205 6.90 -16.41 23.96
C VAL A 205 6.40 -17.64 23.23
N ALA A 206 6.53 -18.81 23.84
CA ALA A 206 6.33 -20.07 23.14
C ALA A 206 5.43 -21.09 23.85
N ASN A 207 4.58 -21.80 23.09
CA ASN A 207 3.76 -22.91 23.61
C ASN A 207 2.86 -22.54 24.81
N ASN A 208 2.42 -21.27 24.91
CA ASN A 208 1.50 -20.85 25.95
C ASN A 208 0.04 -21.01 25.50
N THR A 209 -0.87 -21.21 26.44
CA THR A 209 -2.32 -21.10 26.23
C THR A 209 -2.80 -19.81 26.90
N LEU A 210 -3.39 -18.93 26.11
CA LEU A 210 -3.95 -17.66 26.57
C LEU A 210 -5.44 -17.64 26.25
N SER A 211 -6.29 -17.31 27.23
CA SER A 211 -7.73 -17.21 26.96
C SER A 211 -8.49 -16.19 27.78
N ASN A 212 -9.59 -15.67 27.22
CA ASN A 212 -10.59 -14.87 27.93
C ASN A 212 -10.03 -13.63 28.66
N ALA A 213 -9.63 -12.62 27.89
CA ALA A 213 -9.31 -11.28 28.42
C ALA A 213 -9.58 -10.20 27.37
N GLN A 214 -9.36 -8.92 27.71
CA GLN A 214 -9.42 -7.85 26.72
C GLN A 214 -8.29 -7.99 25.67
N PHE A 215 -7.06 -8.27 26.11
CA PHE A 215 -5.87 -8.37 25.26
C PHE A 215 -5.07 -9.64 25.57
N GLY A 216 -4.64 -10.36 24.54
CA GLY A 216 -3.75 -11.51 24.69
C GLY A 216 -2.32 -11.07 24.97
N ILE A 217 -1.51 -10.92 23.92
CA ILE A 217 -0.16 -10.33 23.99
C ILE A 217 -0.22 -8.93 23.42
N PHE A 218 0.07 -7.94 24.26
CA PHE A 218 -0.04 -6.52 23.90
C PHE A 218 1.24 -5.77 24.22
N TYR A 219 1.81 -5.08 23.23
CA TYR A 219 3.00 -4.27 23.47
C TYR A 219 3.14 -3.08 22.53
N GLY A 220 4.02 -2.17 22.95
CA GLY A 220 4.43 -0.98 22.21
C GLY A 220 5.50 -0.18 22.94
N GLY A 221 5.86 0.99 22.41
CA GLY A 221 6.80 1.90 23.08
C GLY A 221 8.22 1.33 23.13
N GLY A 222 8.77 1.03 21.95
CA GLY A 222 10.17 0.62 21.74
C GLY A 222 10.47 -0.87 21.97
N VAL A 223 9.46 -1.68 22.26
CA VAL A 223 9.61 -3.14 22.39
C VAL A 223 10.00 -3.77 21.03
N LYS A 224 11.02 -4.64 21.04
CA LYS A 224 11.59 -5.24 19.83
C LYS A 224 12.24 -6.61 20.06
N TYR A 225 12.51 -7.34 18.98
CA TYR A 225 13.07 -8.69 18.99
C TYR A 225 12.12 -9.66 19.73
N VAL A 226 10.93 -9.87 19.19
CA VAL A 226 9.88 -10.67 19.85
C VAL A 226 9.53 -11.88 18.98
N ASP A 227 9.81 -13.08 19.48
CA ASP A 227 9.39 -14.33 18.88
C ASP A 227 8.13 -14.86 19.60
N ILE A 228 7.01 -14.94 18.89
CA ILE A 228 5.73 -15.47 19.36
C ILE A 228 5.46 -16.76 18.59
N VAL A 229 5.64 -17.91 19.25
CA VAL A 229 5.73 -19.21 18.58
C VAL A 229 4.80 -20.27 19.18
N ASN A 230 3.97 -20.91 18.36
CA ASN A 230 3.14 -22.06 18.76
C ASN A 230 2.24 -21.82 19.99
N ASN A 231 1.76 -20.60 20.20
CA ASN A 231 0.80 -20.29 21.27
C ASN A 231 -0.64 -20.54 20.79
N THR A 232 -1.52 -20.87 21.74
CA THR A 232 -2.97 -20.90 21.54
C THR A 232 -3.57 -19.63 22.16
N ILE A 233 -4.26 -18.82 21.37
CA ILE A 233 -4.75 -17.48 21.75
C ILE A 233 -6.22 -17.38 21.36
N THR A 234 -7.13 -17.39 22.35
CA THR A 234 -8.58 -17.48 22.10
C THR A 234 -9.44 -16.65 23.04
N GLY A 235 -10.56 -16.11 22.55
CA GLY A 235 -11.52 -15.40 23.39
C GLY A 235 -11.07 -14.00 23.83
N PHE A 236 -10.26 -13.31 23.02
CA PHE A 236 -9.81 -11.94 23.30
C PHE A 236 -10.55 -10.88 22.48
N ASN A 237 -10.66 -9.65 22.99
CA ASN A 237 -11.03 -8.52 22.11
C ASN A 237 -9.92 -8.26 21.07
N LEU A 238 -8.67 -8.47 21.46
CA LEU A 238 -7.52 -8.42 20.57
C LEU A 238 -6.49 -9.47 20.98
N GLY A 239 -6.27 -10.47 20.14
CA GLY A 239 -5.35 -11.58 20.41
C GLY A 239 -3.89 -11.11 20.52
N LEU A 240 -3.37 -10.54 19.45
CA LEU A 240 -2.04 -9.93 19.38
C LEU A 240 -2.16 -8.46 19.00
N GLY A 241 -1.75 -7.56 19.90
CA GLY A 241 -1.80 -6.13 19.68
C GLY A 241 -0.41 -5.52 19.67
N PHE A 242 0.03 -5.06 18.49
CA PHE A 242 1.31 -4.39 18.34
C PHE A 242 1.08 -2.91 18.04
N VAL A 243 1.08 -2.11 19.11
CA VAL A 243 0.80 -0.69 19.05
C VAL A 243 2.09 0.11 19.16
N LYS A 244 2.16 1.30 18.56
CA LYS A 244 3.35 2.18 18.67
C LYS A 244 4.64 1.52 18.15
N ALA A 245 4.49 0.83 17.02
CA ALA A 245 5.48 0.08 16.24
C ALA A 245 5.72 -1.38 16.62
N VAL A 246 6.02 -2.13 15.57
CA VAL A 246 6.60 -3.47 15.61
C VAL A 246 8.04 -3.34 15.16
N GLY A 247 9.00 -3.86 15.93
CA GLY A 247 10.39 -3.97 15.50
C GLY A 247 10.87 -5.41 15.66
N ASP A 248 11.26 -6.05 14.57
CA ASP A 248 11.87 -7.39 14.57
C ASP A 248 11.01 -8.41 15.33
N THR A 249 9.79 -8.65 14.85
CA THR A 249 8.83 -9.57 15.47
C THR A 249 8.52 -10.73 14.55
N ASN A 250 8.55 -11.95 15.08
CA ASN A 250 8.13 -13.16 14.37
C ASN A 250 6.92 -13.78 15.07
N VAL A 251 5.83 -13.95 14.33
CA VAL A 251 4.60 -14.63 14.75
C VAL A 251 4.48 -15.91 13.93
N VAL A 252 4.82 -17.05 14.53
CA VAL A 252 5.00 -18.32 13.81
C VAL A 252 4.24 -19.48 14.46
N GLY A 253 3.43 -20.21 13.70
CA GLY A 253 2.84 -21.47 14.18
C GLY A 253 1.76 -21.31 15.25
N ASN A 254 1.27 -20.11 15.51
CA ASN A 254 0.27 -19.85 16.56
C ASN A 254 -1.15 -20.19 16.07
N THR A 255 -2.03 -20.53 17.01
CA THR A 255 -3.47 -20.71 16.79
C THR A 255 -4.21 -19.52 17.40
N LEU A 256 -4.77 -18.65 16.55
CA LEU A 256 -5.52 -17.46 16.94
C LEU A 256 -6.98 -17.60 16.52
N THR A 257 -7.84 -18.01 17.46
CA THR A 257 -9.23 -18.34 17.17
C THR A 257 -10.22 -17.69 18.11
N ASN A 258 -11.44 -17.42 17.66
CA ASN A 258 -12.52 -16.88 18.50
C ASN A 258 -12.15 -15.58 19.22
N ASN A 259 -11.29 -14.76 18.63
CA ASN A 259 -11.02 -13.41 19.09
C ASN A 259 -11.89 -12.43 18.32
N ASP A 260 -12.04 -11.20 18.79
CA ASP A 260 -12.62 -10.15 17.95
C ASP A 260 -11.67 -9.83 16.79
N ILE A 261 -10.45 -9.41 17.11
CA ILE A 261 -9.37 -9.24 16.15
C ILE A 261 -8.23 -10.19 16.53
N ALA A 262 -7.76 -11.01 15.60
CA ALA A 262 -6.66 -11.93 15.89
C ALA A 262 -5.32 -11.19 16.03
N ILE A 263 -4.95 -10.36 15.05
CA ILE A 263 -3.72 -9.57 15.08
C ILE A 263 -4.02 -8.13 14.66
N GLU A 264 -3.58 -7.14 15.44
CA GLU A 264 -3.58 -5.73 15.07
C GLU A 264 -2.16 -5.19 15.05
N VAL A 265 -1.79 -4.52 13.96
CA VAL A 265 -0.54 -3.79 13.80
C VAL A 265 -0.88 -2.33 13.59
N LYS A 266 -0.46 -1.47 14.52
CA LYS A 266 -0.77 -0.04 14.52
C LYS A 266 0.50 0.81 14.55
N ALA A 267 0.67 1.66 13.53
CA ALA A 267 1.71 2.70 13.50
C ALA A 267 1.14 4.11 13.76
N GLY A 268 2.03 5.06 14.03
CA GLY A 268 1.70 6.48 14.18
C GLY A 268 0.92 6.86 15.46
N ASP A 269 0.84 5.96 16.45
CA ASP A 269 0.24 6.27 17.75
C ASP A 269 1.26 6.94 18.68
N GLU A 270 1.02 8.20 19.04
CA GLU A 270 1.88 9.03 19.90
C GLU A 270 1.40 9.08 21.37
N ALA A 271 0.25 8.50 21.70
CA ALA A 271 -0.45 8.77 22.96
C ALA A 271 0.34 8.36 24.23
N HIS A 272 1.33 7.45 24.11
CA HIS A 272 2.25 7.16 25.22
C HIS A 272 3.63 6.65 24.75
N GLY A 273 4.44 7.53 24.15
CA GLY A 273 5.84 7.27 23.74
C GLY A 273 6.15 7.81 22.34
N TYR A 274 7.44 7.79 21.93
CA TYR A 274 7.81 8.17 20.56
C TYR A 274 7.19 7.21 19.55
N ALA A 275 6.50 7.75 18.55
CA ALA A 275 6.04 6.96 17.42
C ALA A 275 7.26 6.33 16.71
N THR A 276 7.24 5.01 16.57
CA THR A 276 8.24 4.28 15.77
C THR A 276 7.53 3.63 14.58
N LEU A 277 8.29 3.27 13.53
CA LEU A 277 7.73 2.69 12.30
C LEU A 277 7.55 1.18 12.51
N ALA A 278 6.49 0.59 11.94
CA ALA A 278 6.38 -0.87 11.94
C ALA A 278 7.34 -1.46 10.89
N GLN A 279 8.30 -2.27 11.35
CA GLN A 279 9.36 -2.87 10.55
C GLN A 279 9.72 -4.29 11.04
N ASN A 280 10.27 -5.10 10.16
CA ASN A 280 10.72 -6.47 10.37
C ASN A 280 9.70 -7.37 11.08
N LEU A 281 8.45 -7.36 10.63
CA LEU A 281 7.38 -8.23 11.09
C LEU A 281 7.22 -9.43 10.16
N THR A 282 7.29 -10.64 10.71
CA THR A 282 6.97 -11.88 9.98
C THR A 282 5.77 -12.55 10.64
N ILE A 283 4.71 -12.83 9.89
CA ILE A 283 3.52 -13.58 10.33
C ILE A 283 3.37 -14.77 9.38
N VAL A 284 3.77 -15.96 9.81
CA VAL A 284 3.77 -17.15 8.94
C VAL A 284 3.32 -18.43 9.64
N ASN A 285 2.70 -19.33 8.89
CA ASN A 285 2.29 -20.65 9.38
C ASN A 285 1.34 -20.62 10.59
N ASN A 286 0.58 -19.54 10.79
CA ASN A 286 -0.41 -19.44 11.87
C ASN A 286 -1.77 -19.95 11.40
N VAL A 287 -2.56 -20.49 12.33
CA VAL A 287 -3.99 -20.80 12.15
C VAL A 287 -4.79 -19.61 12.67
N ILE A 288 -5.41 -18.83 11.78
CA ILE A 288 -6.13 -17.60 12.11
C ILE A 288 -7.58 -17.75 11.66
N GLN A 289 -8.44 -18.23 12.56
CA GLN A 289 -9.78 -18.68 12.18
C GLN A 289 -10.87 -18.28 13.15
N ASN A 290 -12.10 -18.16 12.66
CA ASN A 290 -13.30 -17.92 13.49
C ASN A 290 -13.21 -16.66 14.36
N ASN A 291 -12.44 -15.65 13.94
CA ASN A 291 -12.39 -14.38 14.66
C ASN A 291 -13.63 -13.53 14.28
N THR A 292 -14.26 -12.86 15.25
CA THR A 292 -15.57 -12.20 15.05
C THR A 292 -15.48 -11.01 14.09
N LYS A 293 -14.33 -10.32 14.03
CA LYS A 293 -14.05 -9.19 13.13
C LYS A 293 -12.96 -9.51 12.12
N PHE A 294 -11.68 -9.40 12.49
CA PHE A 294 -10.59 -9.44 11.50
C PHE A 294 -9.56 -10.51 11.85
N GLY A 295 -8.99 -11.14 10.82
CA GLY A 295 -7.80 -11.98 10.98
C GLY A 295 -6.59 -11.11 11.34
N ILE A 296 -6.11 -10.32 10.39
CA ILE A 296 -5.03 -9.35 10.57
C ILE A 296 -5.56 -7.96 10.21
N TYR A 297 -5.38 -7.00 11.11
CA TYR A 297 -5.71 -5.60 10.90
C TYR A 297 -4.45 -4.73 10.89
N LEU A 298 -4.18 -4.11 9.75
CA LEU A 298 -3.05 -3.23 9.49
C LEU A 298 -3.54 -1.78 9.51
N PHE A 299 -3.30 -1.06 10.61
CA PHE A 299 -3.84 0.28 10.85
C PHE A 299 -2.75 1.37 10.80
N ASN A 300 -2.99 2.42 10.00
CA ASN A 300 -2.11 3.60 9.87
C ASN A 300 -0.67 3.26 9.44
N LEU A 301 -0.52 2.26 8.56
CA LEU A 301 0.78 1.89 8.00
C LEU A 301 0.99 2.57 6.65
N ALA A 302 1.72 3.70 6.59
CA ALA A 302 1.94 4.44 5.33
C ALA A 302 2.54 3.55 4.23
N GLU A 303 2.05 3.68 2.98
CA GLU A 303 2.45 2.83 1.85
C GLU A 303 3.97 2.88 1.55
N GLY A 304 4.64 3.98 1.90
CA GLY A 304 6.11 4.13 1.84
C GLY A 304 6.90 3.49 3.00
N GLN A 305 6.22 2.92 4.00
CA GLN A 305 6.81 2.16 5.11
C GLN A 305 6.49 0.67 5.06
N VAL A 306 5.70 0.25 4.06
CA VAL A 306 5.35 -1.15 3.83
C VAL A 306 5.95 -1.57 2.49
N GLY A 307 7.27 -1.78 2.45
CA GLY A 307 7.99 -2.08 1.21
C GLY A 307 8.89 -3.32 1.23
N THR A 308 9.46 -3.71 2.38
CA THR A 308 10.39 -4.86 2.48
C THR A 308 10.29 -5.70 3.76
N ASP A 309 9.56 -5.20 4.75
CA ASP A 309 9.80 -5.53 6.17
C ASP A 309 8.61 -6.22 6.85
N ILE A 310 7.43 -6.29 6.22
CA ILE A 310 6.27 -7.03 6.72
C ILE A 310 6.00 -8.22 5.79
N VAL A 311 6.21 -9.44 6.29
CA VAL A 311 5.99 -10.70 5.58
C VAL A 311 4.79 -11.40 6.18
N ILE A 312 3.70 -11.51 5.42
CA ILE A 312 2.53 -12.33 5.77
C ILE A 312 2.43 -13.42 4.72
N ASP A 313 2.68 -14.67 5.12
CA ASP A 313 2.77 -15.80 4.18
C ASP A 313 2.35 -17.11 4.85
N SER A 314 1.76 -18.02 4.07
CA SER A 314 1.46 -19.39 4.51
C SER A 314 0.64 -19.50 5.81
N ASN A 315 -0.24 -18.53 6.09
CA ASN A 315 -1.20 -18.62 7.20
C ASN A 315 -2.48 -19.31 6.75
N ASP A 316 -3.08 -20.12 7.63
CA ASP A 316 -4.35 -20.80 7.42
C ASP A 316 -5.49 -19.95 7.95
N PHE A 317 -6.20 -19.28 7.02
CA PHE A 317 -7.34 -18.42 7.32
C PHE A 317 -8.67 -19.11 7.03
N ALA A 318 -9.63 -18.97 7.95
CA ALA A 318 -11.00 -19.45 7.74
C ALA A 318 -12.00 -18.71 8.64
N ASN A 319 -13.18 -18.40 8.11
CA ASN A 319 -14.33 -17.87 8.89
C ASN A 319 -14.04 -16.61 9.74
N ASN A 320 -13.09 -15.77 9.36
CA ASN A 320 -12.90 -14.47 10.01
C ASN A 320 -14.01 -13.49 9.59
N GLY A 321 -14.44 -12.62 10.52
CA GLY A 321 -15.51 -11.65 10.33
C GLY A 321 -16.92 -12.17 10.56
N ILE A 322 -17.06 -13.38 11.11
CA ILE A 322 -18.36 -14.02 11.35
C ILE A 322 -19.31 -13.14 12.17
N GLY A 323 -18.81 -12.36 13.12
CA GLY A 323 -19.61 -11.45 13.94
C GLY A 323 -20.10 -10.23 13.16
N LEU A 324 -19.33 -9.73 12.18
CA LEU A 324 -19.75 -8.65 11.30
C LEU A 324 -20.89 -9.11 10.37
N LYS A 325 -20.87 -10.37 9.93
CA LYS A 325 -21.98 -10.98 9.17
C LYS A 325 -23.31 -10.82 9.90
N ASP A 326 -23.31 -11.16 11.19
CA ASP A 326 -24.50 -11.15 12.03
C ASP A 326 -24.92 -9.71 12.35
N GLU A 327 -23.96 -8.80 12.63
CA GLU A 327 -24.22 -7.38 12.89
C GLU A 327 -24.87 -6.67 11.68
N PHE A 328 -24.43 -6.97 10.46
CA PHE A 328 -24.99 -6.38 9.23
C PHE A 328 -26.18 -7.18 8.64
N ASN A 329 -26.61 -8.26 9.30
CA ASN A 329 -27.70 -9.15 8.87
C ASN A 329 -27.52 -9.64 7.41
N TRP A 330 -26.28 -9.97 7.03
CA TRP A 330 -25.95 -10.42 5.68
C TRP A 330 -26.37 -11.87 5.45
N SER A 331 -27.04 -12.14 4.32
CA SER A 331 -27.33 -13.53 3.91
C SER A 331 -26.03 -14.29 3.62
N SER A 332 -26.07 -15.62 3.59
CA SER A 332 -24.87 -16.41 3.23
C SER A 332 -24.33 -16.09 1.82
N SER A 333 -25.19 -15.63 0.90
CA SER A 333 -24.76 -15.13 -0.42
C SER A 333 -24.12 -13.74 -0.34
N ASP A 334 -24.67 -12.82 0.45
CA ASP A 334 -24.10 -11.47 0.64
C ASP A 334 -22.75 -11.56 1.37
N TRP A 335 -22.64 -12.47 2.34
CA TRP A 335 -21.41 -12.80 3.04
C TRP A 335 -20.31 -13.29 2.10
N THR A 336 -20.62 -14.23 1.21
CA THR A 336 -19.62 -14.77 0.26
C THR A 336 -19.13 -13.69 -0.71
N GLN A 337 -20.03 -12.82 -1.18
CA GLN A 337 -19.70 -11.72 -2.08
C GLN A 337 -18.92 -10.59 -1.39
N ALA A 338 -19.19 -10.31 -0.10
CA ALA A 338 -18.45 -9.38 0.74
C ALA A 338 -17.07 -9.94 1.14
N PHE A 339 -16.96 -11.23 1.43
CA PHE A 339 -15.69 -11.90 1.80
C PHE A 339 -14.64 -11.78 0.69
N ASP A 340 -15.05 -12.07 -0.56
CA ASP A 340 -14.19 -11.93 -1.75
C ASP A 340 -13.85 -10.45 -2.07
N SER A 341 -14.67 -9.49 -1.60
CA SER A 341 -14.51 -8.07 -1.91
C SER A 341 -13.78 -7.25 -0.83
N TYR A 342 -13.84 -7.65 0.44
CA TYR A 342 -13.28 -6.91 1.58
C TYR A 342 -12.02 -7.53 2.21
N GLY A 343 -11.70 -8.79 1.91
CA GLY A 343 -10.47 -9.43 2.40
C GLY A 343 -10.32 -9.42 3.92
N LEU A 344 -11.33 -9.88 4.66
CA LEU A 344 -11.40 -9.80 6.14
C LEU A 344 -10.32 -10.60 6.88
N ASP A 345 -9.61 -11.49 6.17
CA ASP A 345 -8.41 -12.15 6.65
C ASP A 345 -7.25 -11.17 6.83
N ILE A 346 -7.13 -10.17 5.96
CA ILE A 346 -6.11 -9.11 6.02
C ILE A 346 -6.74 -7.76 5.63
N VAL A 347 -7.17 -6.99 6.62
CA VAL A 347 -7.73 -5.66 6.41
C VAL A 347 -6.63 -4.61 6.54
N LYS A 348 -6.52 -3.73 5.56
CA LYS A 348 -5.59 -2.60 5.56
C LYS A 348 -6.36 -1.29 5.63
N ASN A 349 -6.12 -0.51 6.69
CA ASN A 349 -6.64 0.83 6.83
C ASN A 349 -5.47 1.81 6.86
N TYR A 350 -5.17 2.36 5.69
CA TYR A 350 -4.15 3.38 5.50
C TYR A 350 -4.68 4.71 6.01
N PHE A 351 -4.06 5.25 7.06
CA PHE A 351 -4.28 6.64 7.43
C PHE A 351 -3.27 7.47 6.64
N GLN A 352 -3.79 8.27 5.72
CA GLN A 352 -3.07 9.44 5.24
C GLN A 352 -3.22 10.52 6.31
N ALA A 353 -2.10 11.10 6.73
CA ALA A 353 -2.16 12.30 7.55
C ALA A 353 -3.05 13.32 6.83
N PRO A 354 -4.07 13.90 7.49
CA PRO A 354 -4.83 14.98 6.89
C PRO A 354 -3.88 16.11 6.53
N ASP A 355 -4.20 16.82 5.45
CA ASP A 355 -3.55 18.09 5.18
C ASP A 355 -3.76 19.08 6.35
N GLU A 356 -3.11 20.24 6.29
CA GLU A 356 -3.26 21.31 7.28
C GLU A 356 -4.72 21.76 7.52
N ASN A 357 -5.67 21.29 6.68
CA ASN A 357 -7.10 21.58 6.75
C ASN A 357 -7.97 20.38 7.17
N GLY A 358 -7.42 19.24 7.56
CA GLY A 358 -8.20 18.15 8.13
C GLY A 358 -8.89 17.23 7.11
N THR A 359 -8.50 17.25 5.83
CA THR A 359 -9.11 16.41 4.78
C THR A 359 -8.22 15.24 4.37
N VAL A 360 -8.83 14.06 4.20
CA VAL A 360 -8.16 12.84 3.72
C VAL A 360 -8.38 12.75 2.21
N GLU A 361 -7.42 13.20 1.40
CA GLU A 361 -7.51 13.06 -0.06
C GLU A 361 -6.90 11.74 -0.54
N ASN A 362 -7.75 10.79 -0.96
CA ASN A 362 -7.32 9.53 -1.58
C ASN A 362 -6.28 9.78 -2.68
N GLN A 363 -5.03 9.33 -2.48
CA GLN A 363 -3.94 9.59 -3.40
C GLN A 363 -4.00 8.63 -4.58
N THR A 364 -4.60 9.07 -5.68
CA THR A 364 -4.73 8.27 -6.90
C THR A 364 -4.39 9.11 -8.11
N ALA A 365 -3.65 8.54 -9.06
CA ALA A 365 -3.52 9.10 -10.38
C ALA A 365 -4.77 8.74 -11.19
N ASN A 366 -5.48 9.74 -11.71
CA ASN A 366 -6.69 9.53 -12.51
C ASN A 366 -6.45 10.11 -13.90
N ILE A 367 -6.23 9.25 -14.89
CA ILE A 367 -5.76 9.64 -16.21
C ILE A 367 -6.91 9.62 -17.21
N THR A 368 -7.22 10.79 -17.73
CA THR A 368 -8.28 10.98 -18.72
C THR A 368 -7.70 11.35 -20.08
N ILE A 369 -8.40 10.94 -21.14
CA ILE A 369 -8.01 11.28 -22.51
C ILE A 369 -9.10 12.07 -23.25
N SER A 370 -8.66 13.07 -24.01
CA SER A 370 -9.50 13.76 -24.98
C SER A 370 -8.77 13.95 -26.30
N SER A 371 -9.53 14.16 -27.37
CA SER A 371 -8.95 14.44 -28.67
C SER A 371 -9.80 15.40 -29.50
N LYS A 372 -9.16 16.07 -30.46
CA LYS A 372 -9.79 17.06 -31.34
C LYS A 372 -9.19 17.00 -32.74
N VAL A 373 -10.07 16.96 -33.73
CA VAL A 373 -9.70 17.21 -35.13
C VAL A 373 -10.09 18.66 -35.44
N ASN A 374 -9.20 19.45 -36.03
CA ASN A 374 -9.48 20.87 -36.29
C ASN A 374 -10.58 21.09 -37.33
N VAL A 375 -10.80 20.13 -38.24
CA VAL A 375 -11.85 20.14 -39.26
C VAL A 375 -12.43 18.74 -39.43
N THR A 376 -13.74 18.64 -39.69
CA THR A 376 -14.44 17.35 -39.82
C THR A 376 -14.69 16.94 -41.27
N SER A 377 -14.46 17.83 -42.24
CA SER A 377 -14.57 17.56 -43.67
C SER A 377 -13.42 18.23 -44.43
N VAL A 378 -12.69 17.43 -45.22
CA VAL A 378 -11.58 17.90 -46.08
C VAL A 378 -11.62 17.19 -47.43
N THR A 379 -10.75 17.58 -48.35
CA THR A 379 -10.53 16.84 -49.60
C THR A 379 -9.24 16.03 -49.56
N VAL A 380 -9.14 15.01 -50.43
CA VAL A 380 -7.92 14.20 -50.55
C VAL A 380 -6.70 15.10 -50.80
N GLY A 381 -5.61 14.84 -50.07
CA GLY A 381 -4.34 15.60 -50.14
C GLY A 381 -4.27 16.81 -49.21
N GLN A 382 -5.38 17.18 -48.54
CA GLN A 382 -5.34 18.23 -47.53
C GLN A 382 -4.76 17.74 -46.20
N LYS A 383 -4.20 18.69 -45.44
CA LYS A 383 -3.65 18.49 -44.10
C LYS A 383 -4.71 18.79 -43.04
N VAL A 384 -4.74 17.96 -42.01
CA VAL A 384 -5.65 18.05 -40.86
C VAL A 384 -4.80 18.03 -39.60
N VAL A 385 -5.15 18.85 -38.62
CA VAL A 385 -4.48 18.84 -37.31
C VAL A 385 -5.30 17.98 -36.37
N TYR A 386 -4.67 16.94 -35.82
CA TYR A 386 -5.23 16.08 -34.79
C TYR A 386 -4.47 16.28 -33.48
N SER A 387 -5.18 16.76 -32.46
CA SER A 387 -4.64 17.00 -31.13
C SER A 387 -5.17 15.95 -30.17
N ILE A 388 -4.27 15.36 -29.38
CA ILE A 388 -4.59 14.43 -28.29
C ILE A 388 -4.10 15.07 -26.99
N THR A 389 -4.95 15.05 -25.99
CA THR A 389 -4.65 15.64 -24.68
C THR A 389 -4.90 14.59 -23.62
N VAL A 390 -3.89 14.35 -22.79
CA VAL A 390 -3.95 13.48 -21.62
C VAL A 390 -3.84 14.35 -20.39
N LYS A 391 -4.74 14.17 -19.42
CA LYS A 391 -4.74 14.94 -18.18
C LYS A 391 -4.77 13.99 -17.00
N ASN A 392 -3.92 14.27 -16.02
CA ASN A 392 -4.03 13.68 -14.70
C ASN A 392 -4.97 14.53 -13.84
N THR A 393 -6.18 14.04 -13.61
CA THR A 393 -7.16 14.65 -12.70
C THR A 393 -7.05 14.11 -11.28
N GLY A 394 -6.06 13.26 -11.03
CA GLY A 394 -5.66 12.80 -9.71
C GLY A 394 -4.75 13.79 -8.98
N ASN A 395 -4.45 13.47 -7.73
CA ASN A 395 -3.66 14.28 -6.81
C ASN A 395 -2.23 13.74 -6.59
N VAL A 396 -1.83 12.69 -7.31
CA VAL A 396 -0.44 12.19 -7.38
C VAL A 396 0.03 11.99 -8.82
N ALA A 397 1.34 11.89 -9.01
CA ALA A 397 1.92 11.57 -10.32
C ALA A 397 1.50 10.18 -10.81
N SER A 398 1.37 10.02 -12.13
CA SER A 398 1.04 8.75 -12.77
C SER A 398 2.27 7.86 -12.97
N ASP A 399 2.03 6.56 -13.11
CA ASP A 399 2.97 5.65 -13.78
C ASP A 399 3.07 5.98 -15.29
N ALA A 400 3.85 5.20 -16.03
CA ALA A 400 3.97 5.33 -17.48
C ALA A 400 2.63 5.16 -18.19
N ILE A 401 2.32 6.10 -19.09
CA ILE A 401 1.09 6.13 -19.88
C ILE A 401 1.44 5.77 -21.33
N THR A 402 0.63 4.92 -21.95
CA THR A 402 0.71 4.63 -23.38
C THR A 402 -0.59 5.01 -24.08
N VAL A 403 -0.48 5.73 -25.20
CA VAL A 403 -1.61 6.18 -26.03
C VAL A 403 -1.41 5.75 -27.48
N ASN A 404 -2.39 5.06 -28.06
CA ASN A 404 -2.43 4.78 -29.50
C ASN A 404 -3.27 5.84 -30.21
N ALA A 405 -2.71 6.54 -31.20
CA ALA A 405 -3.39 7.64 -31.90
C ALA A 405 -4.49 7.18 -32.88
N GLY A 406 -4.55 5.90 -33.24
CA GLY A 406 -5.68 5.31 -33.96
C GLY A 406 -5.96 5.84 -35.37
N ILE A 407 -5.00 6.51 -36.03
CA ILE A 407 -5.17 7.04 -37.39
C ILE A 407 -5.03 5.89 -38.40
N PRO A 408 -6.07 5.51 -39.17
CA PRO A 408 -5.93 4.42 -40.12
C PRO A 408 -5.03 4.84 -41.30
N SER A 409 -3.98 4.07 -41.54
CA SER A 409 -2.94 4.36 -42.54
C SER A 409 -3.46 4.45 -43.99
N THR A 410 -4.61 3.83 -44.26
CA THR A 410 -5.35 3.89 -45.53
C THR A 410 -5.94 5.27 -45.81
N TYR A 411 -6.29 6.02 -44.78
CA TYR A 411 -6.92 7.34 -44.89
C TYR A 411 -5.92 8.49 -44.75
N GLY A 412 -4.79 8.30 -44.05
CA GLY A 412 -3.76 9.33 -43.95
C GLY A 412 -2.40 8.85 -43.46
N THR A 413 -1.41 9.75 -43.52
CA THR A 413 -0.13 9.64 -42.79
C THR A 413 -0.07 10.76 -41.76
N ALA A 414 0.38 10.45 -40.54
CA ALA A 414 0.55 11.42 -39.47
C ALA A 414 2.02 11.73 -39.22
N VAL A 415 2.33 12.99 -38.95
CA VAL A 415 3.65 13.46 -38.52
C VAL A 415 3.48 14.31 -37.28
N ALA A 416 4.23 14.02 -36.21
CA ALA A 416 4.20 14.82 -35.00
C ALA A 416 4.75 16.22 -35.27
N GLN A 417 3.99 17.25 -34.88
CA GLN A 417 4.37 18.66 -34.92
C GLN A 417 4.78 19.17 -33.54
N TYR A 418 4.24 18.57 -32.50
CA TYR A 418 4.56 18.86 -31.10
C TYR A 418 4.36 17.59 -30.27
N ILE A 419 5.27 17.36 -29.34
CA ILE A 419 5.25 16.26 -28.37
C ILE A 419 5.57 16.92 -27.03
N ALA A 420 4.79 16.63 -25.99
CA ALA A 420 5.06 17.13 -24.64
C ALA A 420 6.42 16.64 -24.11
N ASP A 421 7.04 17.42 -23.23
CA ASP A 421 8.31 17.04 -22.60
C ASP A 421 8.15 15.73 -21.80
N ASN A 422 9.25 14.98 -21.65
CA ASN A 422 9.27 13.64 -21.00
C ASN A 422 8.28 12.63 -21.61
N SER A 423 8.09 12.72 -22.93
CA SER A 423 7.26 11.79 -23.69
C SER A 423 7.83 11.55 -25.09
N ALA A 424 7.44 10.44 -25.73
CA ALA A 424 7.96 10.05 -27.04
C ALA A 424 6.86 9.52 -27.96
N TYR A 425 6.86 9.93 -29.23
CA TYR A 425 5.91 9.42 -30.23
C TYR A 425 6.63 8.65 -31.34
N SER A 426 6.27 7.39 -31.54
CA SER A 426 6.78 6.58 -32.64
C SER A 426 5.74 5.58 -33.14
N LYS A 427 5.71 5.35 -34.46
CA LYS A 427 4.89 4.31 -35.11
C LYS A 427 3.39 4.31 -34.73
N GLY A 428 2.81 5.47 -34.41
CA GLY A 428 1.39 5.57 -34.03
C GLY A 428 1.12 5.54 -32.53
N THR A 429 2.15 5.26 -31.73
CA THR A 429 2.08 5.17 -30.26
C THR A 429 2.82 6.34 -29.61
N TRP A 430 2.20 6.92 -28.59
CA TRP A 430 2.74 7.96 -27.74
C TRP A 430 2.93 7.41 -26.32
N THR A 431 4.13 7.52 -25.76
CA THR A 431 4.44 7.12 -24.39
C THR A 431 4.80 8.33 -23.56
N ILE A 432 4.28 8.43 -22.34
CA ILE A 432 4.59 9.48 -21.37
C ILE A 432 5.15 8.77 -20.14
N ASP A 433 6.34 9.16 -19.68
CA ASP A 433 7.06 8.42 -18.63
C ASP A 433 6.35 8.51 -17.26
N SER A 434 5.87 9.71 -16.94
CA SER A 434 5.03 10.01 -15.77
C SER A 434 4.32 11.36 -16.00
N LEU A 435 3.12 11.56 -15.46
CA LEU A 435 2.41 12.82 -15.52
C LEU A 435 2.04 13.28 -14.11
N GLY A 436 2.54 14.45 -13.68
CA GLY A 436 2.30 14.98 -12.34
C GLY A 436 0.81 15.25 -12.04
N ALA A 437 0.49 15.46 -10.77
CA ALA A 437 -0.88 15.76 -10.33
C ALA A 437 -1.39 17.06 -10.97
N GLY A 438 -2.58 17.04 -11.57
CA GLY A 438 -3.15 18.19 -12.27
C GLY A 438 -2.52 18.50 -13.64
N ASP A 439 -1.40 17.88 -13.98
CA ASP A 439 -0.66 18.16 -15.21
C ASP A 439 -1.39 17.67 -16.46
N THR A 440 -1.04 18.28 -17.59
CA THR A 440 -1.59 17.97 -18.91
C THR A 440 -0.47 17.78 -19.92
N ALA A 441 -0.49 16.65 -20.61
CA ALA A 441 0.38 16.38 -21.75
C ALA A 441 -0.41 16.52 -23.06
N VAL A 442 0.24 17.04 -24.10
CA VAL A 442 -0.38 17.23 -25.43
C VAL A 442 0.50 16.65 -26.53
N LEU A 443 -0.14 15.93 -27.46
CA LEU A 443 0.45 15.51 -28.74
C LEU A 443 -0.32 16.19 -29.88
N VAL A 444 0.41 16.81 -30.82
CA VAL A 444 -0.18 17.41 -32.02
C VAL A 444 0.37 16.72 -33.26
N LEU A 445 -0.53 16.13 -34.04
CA LEU A 445 -0.22 15.44 -35.28
C LEU A 445 -0.77 16.21 -36.48
N GLU A 446 0.05 16.39 -37.52
CA GLU A 446 -0.41 16.79 -38.84
C GLU A 446 -0.69 15.54 -39.68
N VAL A 447 -1.94 15.38 -40.11
CA VAL A 447 -2.42 14.24 -40.88
C VAL A 447 -2.66 14.66 -42.33
N THR A 448 -1.92 14.07 -43.27
CA THR A 448 -2.14 14.27 -44.71
C THR A 448 -3.07 13.18 -45.24
N THR A 449 -4.21 13.56 -45.82
CA THR A 449 -5.23 12.62 -46.30
C THR A 449 -4.87 11.97 -47.63
N LYS A 450 -5.15 10.66 -47.76
CA LYS A 450 -4.79 9.84 -48.93
C LYS A 450 -5.97 9.33 -49.75
N LYS A 451 -7.09 8.99 -49.09
CA LYS A 451 -8.23 8.31 -49.71
C LYS A 451 -9.53 8.96 -49.29
N ALA A 452 -10.45 9.12 -50.24
CA ALA A 452 -11.80 9.57 -49.96
C ALA A 452 -12.60 8.52 -49.16
N GLY A 453 -13.56 8.99 -48.36
CA GLY A 453 -14.39 8.17 -47.48
C GLY A 453 -14.47 8.75 -46.06
N THR A 454 -14.99 7.95 -45.13
CA THR A 454 -15.17 8.34 -43.74
C THR A 454 -14.14 7.61 -42.87
N ALA A 455 -13.17 8.33 -42.32
CA ALA A 455 -12.18 7.79 -41.39
C ALA A 455 -12.71 7.89 -39.96
N LYS A 456 -12.77 6.76 -39.26
CA LYS A 456 -12.94 6.71 -37.80
C LYS A 456 -11.55 6.66 -37.16
N ILE A 457 -11.25 7.64 -36.32
CA ILE A 457 -9.98 7.77 -35.59
C ILE A 457 -10.30 7.46 -34.13
N THR A 458 -9.89 6.29 -33.64
CA THR A 458 -10.14 5.84 -32.27
C THR A 458 -8.84 5.83 -31.49
N THR A 459 -8.68 6.82 -30.62
CA THR A 459 -7.49 6.93 -29.77
C THR A 459 -7.75 6.19 -28.46
N THR A 460 -6.79 5.36 -28.05
CA THR A 460 -6.91 4.52 -26.85
C THR A 460 -5.79 4.81 -25.87
N LEU A 461 -6.13 4.91 -24.59
CA LEU A 461 -5.21 5.13 -23.49
C LEU A 461 -5.10 3.87 -22.62
N SER A 462 -3.89 3.54 -22.20
CA SER A 462 -3.59 2.45 -21.25
C SER A 462 -2.56 2.91 -20.21
N SER A 463 -2.85 2.65 -18.94
CA SER A 463 -2.02 2.93 -17.76
C SER A 463 -2.29 1.84 -16.72
N SER A 464 -1.32 1.53 -15.85
CA SER A 464 -1.49 0.63 -14.69
C SER A 464 -2.49 1.18 -13.66
N ASN A 465 -2.68 2.50 -13.61
CA ASN A 465 -3.49 3.16 -12.58
C ASN A 465 -4.99 3.31 -12.97
N ASN A 466 -5.39 3.03 -14.22
CA ASN A 466 -6.75 3.27 -14.69
C ASN A 466 -7.29 2.17 -15.63
N VAL A 467 -8.62 2.05 -15.70
CA VAL A 467 -9.28 1.27 -16.75
C VAL A 467 -8.97 1.90 -18.11
N SER A 468 -8.75 1.08 -19.14
CA SER A 468 -8.46 1.59 -20.49
C SER A 468 -9.58 2.48 -21.02
N GLU A 469 -9.24 3.72 -21.42
CA GLU A 469 -10.17 4.68 -22.01
C GLU A 469 -10.01 4.79 -23.53
N SER A 470 -11.08 5.18 -24.24
CA SER A 470 -10.98 5.47 -25.67
C SER A 470 -11.87 6.63 -26.12
N VAL A 471 -11.38 7.41 -27.08
CA VAL A 471 -12.12 8.53 -27.69
C VAL A 471 -12.11 8.39 -29.21
N THR A 472 -13.28 8.51 -29.84
CA THR A 472 -13.42 8.35 -31.30
C THR A 472 -13.83 9.67 -31.97
N LYS A 473 -13.17 10.00 -33.08
CA LYS A 473 -13.52 11.12 -33.98
C LYS A 473 -13.74 10.63 -35.41
N THR A 474 -14.57 11.36 -36.15
CA THR A 474 -14.89 11.06 -37.54
C THR A 474 -14.39 12.18 -38.46
N LEU A 475 -13.64 11.81 -39.50
CA LEU A 475 -13.18 12.72 -40.55
C LEU A 475 -13.76 12.29 -41.90
N THR A 476 -14.49 13.18 -42.56
CA THR A 476 -15.01 12.97 -43.91
C THR A 476 -14.02 13.50 -44.94
N ILE A 477 -13.56 12.64 -45.83
CA ILE A 477 -12.60 12.98 -46.88
C ILE A 477 -13.32 12.89 -48.23
N LYS A 478 -13.49 14.02 -48.89
CA LYS A 478 -14.16 14.13 -50.19
C LYS A 478 -13.15 14.00 -51.32
N ASP A 479 -13.53 13.33 -52.41
CA ASP A 479 -12.80 13.47 -53.67
C ASP A 479 -13.21 14.78 -54.36
N LEU A 480 -12.27 15.41 -55.05
CA LEU A 480 -12.53 16.61 -55.84
C LEU A 480 -13.12 16.23 -57.20
N LYS A 481 -14.17 16.94 -57.62
CA LYS A 481 -14.72 16.74 -58.97
C LYS A 481 -13.66 17.01 -60.05
N PRO A 482 -13.52 16.15 -61.08
CA PRO A 482 -12.62 16.38 -62.20
C PRO A 482 -12.79 17.77 -62.83
N ALA A 483 -11.73 18.32 -63.42
CA ALA A 483 -11.80 19.60 -64.12
C ALA A 483 -12.79 19.52 -65.30
N LYS A 484 -13.61 20.56 -65.47
CA LYS A 484 -14.58 20.65 -66.56
C LYS A 484 -14.47 22.02 -67.22
N ILE A 485 -13.78 22.06 -68.36
CA ILE A 485 -13.44 23.31 -69.04
C ILE A 485 -14.44 23.63 -70.15
N SER A 486 -14.90 24.89 -70.19
CA SER A 486 -15.70 25.44 -71.29
C SER A 486 -15.26 26.87 -71.61
N TYR A 487 -15.61 27.39 -72.79
CA TYR A 487 -15.37 28.79 -73.15
C TYR A 487 -16.55 29.44 -73.87
N THR A 488 -16.68 30.76 -73.70
CA THR A 488 -17.63 31.60 -74.44
C THR A 488 -16.89 32.77 -75.10
N VAL A 489 -17.38 33.27 -76.23
CA VAL A 489 -16.76 34.39 -76.94
C VAL A 489 -17.73 35.56 -77.05
N LYS A 490 -17.29 36.77 -76.70
CA LYS A 490 -18.01 38.02 -76.95
C LYS A 490 -17.24 38.89 -77.93
N ASN A 491 -17.93 39.39 -78.95
CA ASN A 491 -17.36 40.28 -79.96
C ASN A 491 -17.83 41.71 -79.72
N LYS A 492 -16.92 42.69 -79.82
CA LYS A 492 -17.23 44.12 -79.75
C LYS A 492 -16.48 44.86 -80.86
N VAL A 493 -17.18 45.70 -81.62
CA VAL A 493 -16.57 46.57 -82.63
C VAL A 493 -16.42 47.97 -82.05
N LYS A 494 -15.25 48.58 -82.21
CA LYS A 494 -14.97 49.98 -81.82
C LYS A 494 -14.17 50.65 -82.93
N GLY A 495 -14.81 51.49 -83.73
CA GLY A 495 -14.21 52.03 -84.95
C GLY A 495 -13.79 50.90 -85.90
N LYS A 496 -12.54 50.92 -86.38
CA LYS A 496 -11.97 49.85 -87.24
C LYS A 496 -11.56 48.58 -86.47
N GLN A 497 -11.66 48.54 -85.13
CA GLN A 497 -11.19 47.41 -84.33
C GLN A 497 -12.32 46.42 -84.02
N LEU A 498 -12.06 45.12 -84.23
CA LEU A 498 -12.83 44.00 -83.70
C LEU A 498 -12.11 43.44 -82.47
N ILE A 499 -12.79 43.47 -81.33
CA ILE A 499 -12.31 42.99 -80.05
C ILE A 499 -13.04 41.70 -79.74
N ARG A 500 -12.30 40.58 -79.60
CA ARG A 500 -12.84 39.28 -79.21
C ARG A 500 -12.41 38.94 -77.80
N THR A 501 -13.36 38.79 -76.89
CA THR A 501 -13.11 38.39 -75.50
C THR A 501 -13.55 36.94 -75.30
N TYR A 502 -12.59 36.08 -75.02
CA TYR A 502 -12.79 34.69 -74.64
C TYR A 502 -12.88 34.60 -73.12
N THR A 503 -13.96 34.03 -72.61
CA THR A 503 -14.10 33.71 -71.19
C THR A 503 -13.99 32.19 -71.06
N ILE A 504 -12.89 31.70 -70.48
CA ILE A 504 -12.65 30.28 -70.23
C ILE A 504 -13.01 29.99 -68.77
N LYS A 505 -13.93 29.05 -68.52
CA LYS A 505 -14.42 28.67 -67.19
C LYS A 505 -14.02 27.22 -66.86
N ASN A 506 -13.62 26.98 -65.61
CA ASN A 506 -13.52 25.64 -65.03
C ASN A 506 -14.68 25.44 -64.06
N THR A 507 -15.66 24.60 -64.42
CA THR A 507 -16.80 24.26 -63.54
C THR A 507 -16.54 23.02 -62.68
N GLY A 508 -15.39 22.36 -62.86
CA GLY A 508 -14.89 21.33 -61.95
C GLY A 508 -14.15 21.92 -60.75
N GLU A 509 -13.65 21.05 -59.88
CA GLU A 509 -12.94 21.45 -58.65
C GLU A 509 -11.42 21.23 -58.75
N LYS A 510 -11.00 20.20 -59.50
CA LYS A 510 -9.57 19.98 -59.84
C LYS A 510 -9.06 21.05 -60.81
N VAL A 511 -7.75 21.33 -60.76
CA VAL A 511 -7.09 22.28 -61.67
C VAL A 511 -7.24 21.80 -63.12
N GLY A 512 -7.66 22.71 -64.00
CA GLY A 512 -7.88 22.41 -65.41
C GLY A 512 -6.93 23.17 -66.34
N THR A 513 -6.78 22.63 -67.55
CA THR A 513 -5.97 23.22 -68.62
C THR A 513 -6.82 23.41 -69.88
N ALA A 514 -6.50 24.41 -70.68
CA ALA A 514 -7.19 24.70 -71.94
C ALA A 514 -6.20 25.21 -72.98
N SER A 515 -6.42 24.85 -74.25
CA SER A 515 -5.69 25.41 -75.39
C SER A 515 -6.68 25.77 -76.49
N ILE A 516 -6.59 27.01 -77.00
CA ILE A 516 -7.45 27.52 -78.07
C ILE A 516 -6.56 28.17 -79.13
N ASN A 517 -6.65 27.73 -80.39
CA ASN A 517 -5.93 28.35 -81.51
C ASN A 517 -6.87 29.23 -82.32
N LEU A 518 -6.52 30.50 -82.49
CA LEU A 518 -7.35 31.51 -83.16
C LEU A 518 -6.70 31.98 -84.45
N LYS A 519 -7.39 31.85 -85.59
CA LYS A 519 -6.98 32.46 -86.86
C LYS A 519 -7.48 33.91 -86.92
N ILE A 520 -6.63 34.84 -87.37
CA ILE A 520 -7.00 36.23 -87.63
C ILE A 520 -7.83 36.27 -88.91
N PRO A 521 -9.04 36.86 -88.89
CA PRO A 521 -9.88 36.96 -90.08
C PRO A 521 -9.19 37.69 -91.24
N ASN A 522 -9.51 37.29 -92.47
CA ASN A 522 -9.07 38.00 -93.66
C ASN A 522 -9.57 39.45 -93.64
N GLY A 523 -8.74 40.39 -94.11
CA GLY A 523 -9.03 41.83 -94.03
C GLY A 523 -8.75 42.49 -92.67
N TYR A 524 -8.26 41.76 -91.68
CA TYR A 524 -7.84 42.31 -90.38
C TYR A 524 -6.33 42.13 -90.14
N LYS A 525 -5.73 43.04 -89.37
CA LYS A 525 -4.37 42.94 -88.81
C LYS A 525 -4.42 42.74 -87.29
N TYR A 526 -3.46 41.99 -86.74
CA TYR A 526 -3.27 41.87 -85.30
C TYR A 526 -2.96 43.24 -84.69
N VAL A 527 -3.54 43.53 -83.53
CA VAL A 527 -3.18 44.73 -82.75
C VAL A 527 -2.53 44.30 -81.45
N LYS A 528 -3.29 43.62 -80.58
CA LYS A 528 -2.81 43.21 -79.26
C LYS A 528 -3.64 42.07 -78.69
N THR A 529 -3.07 41.39 -77.70
CA THR A 529 -3.75 40.44 -76.83
C THR A 529 -3.54 40.86 -75.39
N VAL A 530 -4.61 40.87 -74.62
CA VAL A 530 -4.57 41.06 -73.17
C VAL A 530 -5.04 39.76 -72.54
N VAL A 531 -4.22 39.18 -71.67
CA VAL A 531 -4.52 37.93 -70.95
C VAL A 531 -4.83 38.23 -69.49
N GLY A 532 -5.80 37.50 -68.94
CA GLY A 532 -6.03 37.43 -67.50
C GLY A 532 -5.09 36.44 -66.81
N LYS A 533 -5.27 36.28 -65.50
CA LYS A 533 -4.50 35.33 -64.67
C LYS A 533 -4.59 33.90 -65.23
N TYR A 534 -3.52 33.12 -65.09
CA TYR A 534 -3.40 31.72 -65.57
C TYR A 534 -3.37 31.53 -67.10
N ALA A 535 -3.55 32.61 -67.87
CA ALA A 535 -3.52 32.58 -69.32
C ALA A 535 -2.20 33.11 -69.87
N SER A 536 -1.81 32.55 -71.00
CA SER A 536 -0.69 33.02 -71.81
C SER A 536 -1.10 32.98 -73.28
N TYR A 537 -0.38 33.71 -74.12
CA TYR A 537 -0.61 33.69 -75.55
C TYR A 537 0.69 33.71 -76.33
N LYS A 538 0.63 33.21 -77.57
CA LYS A 538 1.69 33.34 -78.56
C LYS A 538 1.08 33.76 -79.89
N TYR A 539 1.40 34.96 -80.36
CA TYR A 539 1.07 35.39 -81.73
C TYR A 539 2.14 34.87 -82.70
N THR A 540 1.71 34.40 -83.87
CA THR A 540 2.59 33.97 -84.96
C THR A 540 2.21 34.70 -86.24
N ALA A 541 3.05 35.64 -86.69
CA ALA A 541 2.78 36.47 -87.86
C ALA A 541 2.64 35.65 -89.15
N ALA A 542 3.56 34.70 -89.38
CA ALA A 542 3.54 33.82 -90.56
C ALA A 542 2.24 33.01 -90.70
N LYS A 543 1.63 32.61 -89.58
CA LYS A 543 0.41 31.81 -89.53
C LYS A 543 -0.86 32.66 -89.38
N LYS A 544 -0.73 33.99 -89.25
CA LYS A 544 -1.81 34.93 -88.90
C LYS A 544 -2.71 34.38 -87.78
N SER A 545 -2.11 33.86 -86.71
CA SER A 545 -2.84 33.17 -85.65
C SER A 545 -2.33 33.51 -84.24
N VAL A 546 -3.22 33.41 -83.27
CA VAL A 546 -2.91 33.56 -81.83
C VAL A 546 -3.22 32.23 -81.13
N ALA A 547 -2.21 31.60 -80.54
CA ALA A 547 -2.37 30.42 -79.68
C ALA A 547 -2.60 30.87 -78.24
N LEU A 548 -3.73 30.51 -77.66
CA LEU A 548 -4.12 30.81 -76.29
C LEU A 548 -3.92 29.57 -75.43
N LYS A 549 -3.25 29.70 -74.30
CA LYS A 549 -3.02 28.61 -73.35
C LYS A 549 -3.42 29.00 -71.93
N VAL A 550 -4.10 28.09 -71.26
CA VAL A 550 -4.43 28.17 -69.84
C VAL A 550 -3.88 26.91 -69.17
N THR A 551 -2.95 27.05 -68.22
CA THR A 551 -2.16 25.90 -67.71
C THR A 551 -2.44 25.55 -66.26
N LYS A 552 -3.04 26.46 -65.48
CA LYS A 552 -3.33 26.26 -64.06
C LYS A 552 -4.64 26.94 -63.65
N LEU A 553 -5.75 26.69 -64.36
CA LEU A 553 -7.04 27.32 -64.01
C LEU A 553 -7.64 26.61 -62.78
N PRO A 554 -7.73 27.27 -61.61
CA PRO A 554 -8.31 26.64 -60.43
C PRO A 554 -9.79 26.29 -60.66
N GLY A 555 -10.30 25.32 -59.89
CA GLY A 555 -11.72 24.97 -59.92
C GLY A 555 -12.64 26.15 -59.60
N ALA A 556 -13.84 26.15 -60.16
CA ALA A 556 -14.84 27.22 -60.05
C ALA A 556 -14.35 28.65 -60.42
N LYS A 557 -13.21 28.77 -61.12
CA LYS A 557 -12.68 30.05 -61.61
C LYS A 557 -12.79 30.18 -63.12
N TYR A 558 -12.60 31.40 -63.60
CA TYR A 558 -12.53 31.71 -65.01
C TYR A 558 -11.34 32.64 -65.28
N THR A 559 -10.91 32.67 -66.53
CA THR A 559 -9.96 33.67 -67.04
C THR A 559 -10.48 34.24 -68.35
N THR A 560 -10.08 35.47 -68.66
CA THR A 560 -10.42 36.12 -69.91
C THR A 560 -9.20 36.34 -70.77
N ILE A 561 -9.36 36.20 -72.07
CA ILE A 561 -8.34 36.55 -73.05
C ILE A 561 -9.00 37.43 -74.10
N THR A 562 -8.49 38.65 -74.26
CA THR A 562 -9.03 39.61 -75.22
C THR A 562 -8.05 39.79 -76.36
N VAL A 563 -8.48 39.46 -77.58
CA VAL A 563 -7.70 39.66 -78.81
C VAL A 563 -8.30 40.81 -79.59
N THR A 564 -7.52 41.85 -79.84
CA THR A 564 -7.91 43.00 -80.67
C THR A 564 -7.27 42.86 -82.05
N VAL A 565 -8.09 42.93 -83.08
CA VAL A 565 -7.68 43.00 -84.48
C VAL A 565 -8.31 44.24 -85.13
N GLN A 566 -7.66 44.80 -86.15
CA GLN A 566 -8.12 46.03 -86.82
C GLN A 566 -8.32 45.79 -88.30
N LYS A 567 -9.44 46.24 -88.87
CA LYS A 567 -9.72 46.18 -90.30
C LYS A 567 -8.64 46.98 -91.04
N LYS A 568 -8.07 46.37 -92.08
CA LYS A 568 -7.00 46.97 -92.91
C LYS A 568 -7.48 48.25 -93.59
#